data_AF-A0A350IEV1-F1
#
_entry.id   AF-A0A350IEV1-F1
#
_cell.length_a   1.000
_cell.length_b   1.000
_cell.length_c   1.000
_cell.angle_alpha   90.00
_cell.angle_beta   90.00
_cell.angle_gamma   90.00
#
_symmetry.space_group_name_H-M   'P 1'
#
loop_
_entity.id
_entity.type
_entity.pdbx_description
1 polymer ?
#
loop_
_entity_poly.entity_id
_entity_poly.type
_entity_poly.pdbx_seq_one_letter_code
_entity_poly.pdbx_strand_id
1 'polypeptide(L)'
;MIKYVPEMTSVVMEEIPDKVTLAVDISNCTGLCEGCHSPFLRKDVGEELTPEAVDSMLSDNFGVNCFLFLGEGNDPEALMKITAYIRKVYPALTLAIYSGRESVEDEIFASFDYVKVGPFRPSCGPLNHRTTNQRLYKVSHKKSAAGSAAADEKSYELEDITYRFWRSSSLSL
;
A
#
# COMPACT_ATOMS: atom_id res chain seq x y z
N MET A 1 9.40 3.77 -15.47
CA MET A 1 7.94 3.65 -15.51
C MET A 1 7.49 2.63 -14.48
N ILE A 2 6.33 2.82 -13.87
CA ILE A 2 5.68 1.80 -13.03
C ILE A 2 4.50 1.22 -13.82
N LYS A 3 4.29 -0.09 -13.71
CA LYS A 3 3.26 -0.81 -14.47
C LYS A 3 2.30 -1.54 -13.54
N TYR A 4 1.04 -1.58 -13.95
CA TYR A 4 -0.03 -2.27 -13.25
C TYR A 4 -0.70 -3.30 -14.17
N VAL A 5 -1.42 -4.27 -13.60
CA VAL A 5 -2.15 -5.30 -14.36
C VAL A 5 -3.65 -4.99 -14.29
N PRO A 6 -4.25 -4.41 -15.35
CA PRO A 6 -5.64 -3.95 -15.32
C PRO A 6 -6.65 -5.03 -14.94
N GLU A 7 -6.44 -6.27 -15.38
CA GLU A 7 -7.35 -7.40 -15.14
C GLU A 7 -7.35 -7.88 -13.68
N MET A 8 -6.41 -7.41 -12.86
CA MET A 8 -6.30 -7.75 -11.43
C MET A 8 -6.67 -6.60 -10.52
N THR A 9 -6.72 -5.38 -11.06
CA THR A 9 -7.24 -4.22 -10.33
C THR A 9 -8.68 -4.49 -9.91
N SER A 10 -8.96 -4.36 -8.61
CA SER A 10 -10.26 -4.70 -8.05
C SER A 10 -10.65 -3.79 -6.87
N VAL A 11 -11.96 -3.65 -6.66
CA VAL A 11 -12.48 -2.97 -5.46
C VAL A 11 -12.61 -3.99 -4.32
N VAL A 12 -11.93 -3.73 -3.22
CA VAL A 12 -11.85 -4.60 -2.04
C VAL A 12 -12.19 -3.84 -0.76
N MET A 13 -12.61 -4.57 0.28
CA MET A 13 -12.98 -3.97 1.59
C MET A 13 -12.15 -4.52 2.76
N GLU A 14 -11.34 -5.56 2.53
CA GLU A 14 -10.61 -6.25 3.59
C GLU A 14 -9.15 -5.79 3.71
N GLU A 15 -8.58 -5.14 2.68
CA GLU A 15 -7.16 -4.80 2.66
C GLU A 15 -6.80 -3.63 3.57
N ILE A 16 -7.57 -2.55 3.57
CA ILE A 16 -7.33 -1.42 4.47
C ILE A 16 -8.54 -1.27 5.39
N PRO A 17 -8.37 -1.36 6.73
CA PRO A 17 -9.50 -1.28 7.65
C PRO A 17 -10.33 -0.01 7.44
N ASP A 18 -11.65 -0.19 7.42
CA ASP A 18 -12.65 0.88 7.26
C ASP A 18 -12.59 1.63 5.90
N LYS A 19 -12.03 1.01 4.85
CA LYS A 19 -11.93 1.58 3.50
C LYS A 19 -12.62 0.75 2.44
N VAL A 20 -13.11 1.45 1.42
CA VAL A 20 -13.47 0.86 0.13
C VAL A 20 -12.29 1.17 -0.80
N THR A 21 -11.50 0.15 -1.08
CA THR A 21 -10.16 0.29 -1.64
C THR A 21 -10.14 -0.17 -3.08
N LEU A 22 -9.64 0.68 -3.97
CA LEU A 22 -9.18 0.25 -5.29
C LEU A 22 -7.77 -0.33 -5.12
N ALA A 23 -7.65 -1.66 -5.17
CA ALA A 23 -6.40 -2.38 -5.10
C ALA A 23 -5.82 -2.57 -6.49
N VAL A 24 -4.60 -2.07 -6.71
CA VAL A 24 -3.92 -2.01 -8.01
C VAL A 24 -2.65 -2.85 -7.96
N ASP A 25 -2.66 -3.98 -8.67
CA ASP A 25 -1.54 -4.93 -8.74
C ASP A 25 -0.37 -4.39 -9.59
N ILE A 26 0.76 -4.15 -8.93
CA ILE A 26 1.97 -3.60 -9.55
C ILE A 26 2.89 -4.75 -9.99
N SER A 27 3.34 -4.73 -11.25
CA SER A 27 4.29 -5.71 -11.78
C SER A 27 5.74 -5.36 -11.43
N ASN A 28 6.71 -6.14 -11.91
CA ASN A 28 8.13 -6.01 -11.56
C ASN A 28 8.42 -6.20 -10.06
N CYS A 29 7.66 -7.07 -9.39
CA CYS A 29 7.92 -7.47 -8.02
C CYS A 29 9.29 -8.15 -7.89
N THR A 30 10.13 -7.66 -6.98
CA THR A 30 11.47 -8.21 -6.70
C THR A 30 11.46 -9.30 -5.62
N GLY A 31 10.29 -9.55 -5.01
CA GLY A 31 10.13 -10.51 -3.92
C GLY A 31 10.22 -11.98 -4.35
N LEU A 32 10.93 -12.79 -3.56
CA LEU A 32 11.08 -14.23 -3.75
C LEU A 32 10.30 -15.04 -2.71
N CYS A 33 9.15 -14.53 -2.25
CA CYS A 33 8.34 -15.18 -1.22
C CYS A 33 8.00 -16.63 -1.58
N GLU A 34 8.17 -17.54 -0.63
CA GLU A 34 7.76 -18.94 -0.75
C GLU A 34 6.24 -19.03 -0.83
N GLY A 35 5.71 -19.80 -1.78
CA GLY A 35 4.26 -19.90 -2.00
C GLY A 35 3.60 -18.60 -2.44
N CYS A 36 4.35 -17.72 -3.14
CA CYS A 36 3.80 -16.46 -3.67
C CYS A 36 2.52 -16.71 -4.49
N HIS A 37 1.46 -15.97 -4.18
CA HIS A 37 0.15 -16.08 -4.84
C HIS A 37 0.18 -15.56 -6.28
N SER A 38 1.02 -14.55 -6.55
CA SER A 38 1.08 -13.87 -7.85
C SER A 38 2.50 -13.86 -8.41
N PRO A 39 3.16 -15.01 -8.63
CA PRO A 39 4.57 -15.06 -9.02
C PRO A 39 4.84 -14.48 -10.42
N PHE A 40 3.81 -14.41 -11.26
CA PHE A 40 3.91 -13.79 -12.58
C PHE A 40 4.12 -12.27 -12.50
N LEU A 41 3.74 -11.59 -11.40
CA LEU A 41 4.02 -10.15 -11.18
C LEU A 41 5.52 -9.84 -11.06
N ARG A 42 6.39 -10.85 -10.98
CA ARG A 42 7.85 -10.65 -11.08
C ARG A 42 8.29 -10.25 -12.50
N LYS A 43 7.46 -10.52 -13.50
CA LYS A 43 7.73 -10.17 -14.89
C LYS A 43 7.32 -8.73 -15.15
N ASP A 44 7.88 -8.16 -16.22
CA ASP A 44 7.46 -6.87 -16.74
C ASP A 44 6.20 -7.04 -17.60
N VAL A 45 5.02 -6.95 -16.98
CA VAL A 45 3.71 -7.23 -17.59
C VAL A 45 2.73 -6.08 -17.33
N GLY A 46 1.57 -6.12 -17.96
CA GLY A 46 0.55 -5.09 -17.80
C GLY A 46 0.86 -3.80 -18.55
N GLU A 47 0.27 -2.71 -18.10
CA GLU A 47 0.27 -1.40 -18.73
C GLU A 47 0.97 -0.37 -17.85
N GLU A 48 1.44 0.74 -18.43
CA GLU A 48 2.00 1.83 -17.65
C GLU A 48 0.92 2.49 -16.79
N LEU A 49 1.22 2.70 -15.50
CA LEU A 49 0.32 3.40 -14.59
C LEU A 49 0.55 4.91 -14.71
N THR A 50 -0.12 5.53 -15.69
CA THR A 50 -0.06 6.98 -15.93
C THR A 50 -1.10 7.73 -15.08
N PRO A 51 -0.97 9.06 -14.93
CA PRO A 51 -2.04 9.90 -14.37
C PRO A 51 -3.42 9.66 -14.98
N GLU A 52 -3.48 9.54 -16.31
CA GLU A 52 -4.72 9.31 -17.05
C GLU A 52 -5.33 7.93 -16.76
N ALA A 53 -4.50 6.90 -16.60
CA ALA A 53 -4.94 5.57 -16.19
C ALA A 53 -5.53 5.61 -14.76
N VAL A 54 -4.89 6.34 -13.85
CA VAL A 54 -5.44 6.54 -12.49
C VAL A 54 -6.77 7.27 -12.52
N ASP A 55 -6.88 8.35 -13.29
CA ASP A 55 -8.13 9.12 -13.42
C ASP A 55 -9.26 8.25 -13.98
N SER A 56 -8.97 7.47 -15.03
CA SER A 56 -9.94 6.53 -15.60
C SER A 56 -10.41 5.53 -14.54
N MET A 57 -9.49 4.83 -13.88
CA MET A 57 -9.83 3.83 -12.87
C MET A 57 -10.64 4.42 -11.72
N LEU A 58 -10.32 5.63 -11.25
CA LEU A 58 -11.07 6.28 -10.18
C LEU A 58 -12.46 6.74 -10.64
N SER A 59 -12.58 7.22 -11.89
CA SER A 59 -13.88 7.62 -12.45
C SER A 59 -14.82 6.43 -12.66
N ASP A 60 -14.28 5.27 -13.04
CA ASP A 60 -15.04 4.04 -13.26
C ASP A 60 -15.50 3.38 -11.95
N ASN A 61 -14.87 3.71 -10.82
CA ASN A 61 -15.10 3.09 -9.52
C ASN A 61 -15.64 4.10 -8.49
N PHE A 62 -16.80 4.70 -8.78
CA PHE A 62 -17.42 5.67 -7.87
C PHE A 62 -17.63 5.11 -6.45
N GLY A 63 -17.12 5.83 -5.45
CA GLY A 63 -17.28 5.47 -4.03
C GLY A 63 -16.04 4.84 -3.39
N VAL A 64 -15.00 4.50 -4.15
CA VAL A 64 -13.70 4.15 -3.58
C VAL A 64 -13.14 5.35 -2.82
N ASN A 65 -12.60 5.10 -1.63
CA ASN A 65 -12.03 6.12 -0.76
C ASN A 65 -10.56 5.82 -0.38
N CYS A 66 -10.00 4.75 -0.94
CA CYS A 66 -8.60 4.39 -0.83
C CYS A 66 -8.04 3.88 -2.16
N PHE A 67 -6.84 4.30 -2.53
CA PHE A 67 -6.05 3.74 -3.62
C PHE A 67 -4.87 2.97 -3.02
N LEU A 68 -4.79 1.67 -3.30
CA LEU A 68 -3.77 0.77 -2.76
C LEU A 68 -2.86 0.29 -3.89
N PHE A 69 -1.57 0.59 -3.75
CA PHE A 69 -0.52 -0.01 -4.55
C PHE A 69 -0.14 -1.37 -3.97
N LEU A 70 -0.43 -2.46 -4.69
CA LEU A 70 0.01 -3.81 -4.34
C LEU A 70 1.38 -4.08 -4.97
N GLY A 71 2.42 -3.55 -4.33
CA GLY A 71 3.81 -3.63 -4.77
C GLY A 71 4.39 -2.26 -5.13
N GLU A 72 5.71 -2.21 -5.26
CA GLU A 72 6.49 -0.97 -5.45
C GLU A 72 7.01 -0.82 -6.89
N GLY A 73 6.94 -1.89 -7.69
CA GLY A 73 7.58 -1.96 -8.98
C GLY A 73 9.10 -1.94 -8.89
N ASN A 74 9.75 -1.56 -9.99
CA ASN A 74 11.21 -1.46 -10.12
C ASN A 74 11.70 -0.02 -10.37
N ASP A 75 10.81 0.97 -10.31
CA ASP A 75 11.11 2.38 -10.52
C ASP A 75 10.53 3.23 -9.39
N PRO A 76 11.30 3.42 -8.30
CA PRO A 76 10.87 4.22 -7.15
C PRO A 76 10.53 5.67 -7.52
N GLU A 77 11.25 6.28 -8.46
CA GLU A 77 10.99 7.66 -8.86
C GLU A 77 9.63 7.78 -9.55
N ALA A 78 9.29 6.83 -10.43
CA ALA A 78 7.97 6.78 -11.06
C ALA A 78 6.85 6.53 -10.03
N LEU A 79 7.06 5.65 -9.05
CA LEU A 79 6.12 5.43 -7.94
C LEU A 79 5.88 6.72 -7.15
N MET A 80 6.93 7.48 -6.82
CA MET A 80 6.78 8.74 -6.09
C MET A 80 6.08 9.82 -6.93
N LYS A 81 6.36 9.89 -8.24
CA LYS A 81 5.68 10.82 -9.16
C LYS A 81 4.18 10.54 -9.24
N ILE A 82 3.78 9.28 -9.41
CA ILE A 82 2.36 8.94 -9.47
C ILE A 82 1.68 9.15 -8.11
N THR A 83 2.35 8.81 -7.00
CA THR A 83 1.84 9.08 -5.64
C THR A 83 1.60 10.57 -5.40
N ALA A 84 2.55 11.42 -5.79
CA ALA A 84 2.42 12.87 -5.68
C ALA A 84 1.29 13.42 -6.56
N TYR A 85 1.11 12.86 -7.77
CA TYR A 85 -0.02 13.19 -8.64
C TYR A 85 -1.36 12.91 -7.94
N ILE A 86 -1.56 11.69 -7.43
CA ILE A 86 -2.83 11.30 -6.79
C ILE A 86 -3.08 12.16 -5.56
N ARG A 87 -2.08 12.40 -4.72
CA ARG A 87 -2.23 13.26 -3.54
C ARG A 87 -2.66 14.68 -3.90
N LYS A 88 -2.13 15.22 -5.00
CA LYS A 88 -2.45 16.57 -5.49
C LYS A 88 -3.86 16.67 -6.05
N VAL A 89 -4.26 15.70 -6.89
CA VAL A 89 -5.54 15.75 -7.62
C VAL A 89 -6.70 15.23 -6.77
N TYR A 90 -6.45 14.24 -5.91
CA TYR A 90 -7.43 13.58 -5.06
C TYR A 90 -7.05 13.71 -3.57
N PRO A 91 -7.02 14.92 -2.99
CA PRO A 91 -6.50 15.15 -1.63
C PRO A 91 -7.30 14.46 -0.52
N ALA A 92 -8.56 14.07 -0.78
CA ALA A 92 -9.39 13.33 0.16
C ALA A 92 -9.21 11.80 0.07
N LEU A 93 -8.53 11.31 -0.97
CA LEU A 93 -8.32 9.89 -1.20
C LEU A 93 -7.20 9.37 -0.29
N THR A 94 -7.48 8.27 0.41
CA THR A 94 -6.46 7.60 1.23
C THR A 94 -5.47 6.86 0.32
N LEU A 95 -4.18 7.03 0.53
CA LEU A 95 -3.14 6.30 -0.20
C LEU A 95 -2.55 5.20 0.67
N ALA A 96 -2.48 3.99 0.13
CA ALA A 96 -1.89 2.83 0.79
C ALA A 96 -0.89 2.12 -0.12
N ILE A 97 0.10 1.46 0.48
CA ILE A 97 1.03 0.61 -0.25
C ILE A 97 1.32 -0.68 0.53
N TYR A 98 1.34 -1.78 -0.19
CA TYR A 98 1.77 -3.09 0.30
C TYR A 98 3.13 -3.44 -0.28
N SER A 99 4.16 -3.39 0.56
CA SER A 99 5.48 -3.92 0.26
C SER A 99 5.64 -5.35 0.79
N GLY A 100 6.30 -6.18 -0.02
CA GLY A 100 6.80 -7.49 0.40
C GLY A 100 8.18 -7.44 1.04
N ARG A 101 8.80 -6.25 1.17
CA ARG A 101 10.13 -6.07 1.78
C ARG A 101 10.01 -6.05 3.30
N GLU A 102 11.08 -6.44 4.01
CA GLU A 102 11.11 -6.36 5.49
C GLU A 102 10.91 -4.93 6.01
N SER A 103 11.42 -3.96 5.26
CA SER A 103 11.27 -2.53 5.53
C SER A 103 11.28 -1.74 4.23
N VAL A 104 10.82 -0.49 4.30
CA VAL A 104 10.82 0.48 3.19
C VAL A 104 11.49 1.77 3.66
N GLU A 105 11.79 2.65 2.70
CA GLU A 105 12.45 3.94 2.95
C GLU A 105 11.50 4.93 3.66
N ASP A 106 12.08 5.91 4.38
CA ASP A 106 11.31 6.96 5.06
C ASP A 106 10.43 7.78 4.10
N GLU A 107 10.83 7.90 2.84
CA GLU A 107 10.06 8.59 1.79
C GLU A 107 8.71 7.91 1.51
N ILE A 108 8.65 6.57 1.59
CA ILE A 108 7.40 5.81 1.46
C ILE A 108 6.50 6.12 2.66
N PHE A 109 7.03 6.04 3.88
CA PHE A 109 6.24 6.40 5.06
C PHE A 109 5.77 7.86 5.01
N ALA A 110 6.58 8.79 4.52
CA ALA A 110 6.20 10.20 4.39
C ALA A 110 5.11 10.47 3.33
N SER A 111 4.82 9.53 2.44
CA SER A 111 3.92 9.76 1.29
C SER A 111 2.59 9.02 1.37
N PHE A 112 2.54 7.91 2.09
CA PHE A 112 1.35 7.07 2.22
C PHE A 112 0.66 7.24 3.57
N ASP A 113 -0.64 6.97 3.61
CA ASP A 113 -1.45 6.97 4.83
C ASP A 113 -1.45 5.60 5.52
N TYR A 114 -1.21 4.54 4.74
CA TYR A 114 -1.04 3.18 5.20
C TYR A 114 0.13 2.50 4.48
N VAL A 115 1.00 1.85 5.24
CA VAL A 115 2.16 1.12 4.70
C VAL A 115 2.19 -0.26 5.32
N LYS A 116 2.05 -1.28 4.48
CA LYS A 116 2.26 -2.67 4.88
C LYS A 116 3.65 -3.14 4.46
N VAL A 117 4.36 -3.79 5.38
CA VAL A 117 5.67 -4.40 5.15
C VAL A 117 5.72 -5.85 5.64
N GLY A 118 6.79 -6.55 5.28
CA GLY A 118 7.07 -7.94 5.63
C GLY A 118 6.74 -8.88 4.47
N PRO A 119 7.67 -9.74 4.03
CA PRO A 119 7.36 -10.78 3.04
C PRO A 119 6.39 -11.79 3.64
N PHE A 120 5.61 -12.45 2.78
CA PHE A 120 4.87 -13.62 3.22
C PHE A 120 5.83 -14.75 3.58
N ARG A 121 5.69 -15.29 4.79
CA ARG A 121 6.43 -16.47 5.27
C ARG A 121 5.42 -17.56 5.64
N PRO A 122 5.43 -18.74 4.98
CA PRO A 122 4.47 -19.80 5.28
C PRO A 122 4.39 -20.19 6.76
N SER A 123 5.53 -20.18 7.46
CA SER A 123 5.61 -20.48 8.90
C SER A 123 4.94 -19.44 9.81
N CYS A 124 4.75 -18.22 9.34
CA CYS A 124 4.10 -17.13 10.08
C CYS A 124 2.62 -16.99 9.73
N GLY A 125 2.22 -17.42 8.53
CA GLY A 125 0.85 -17.33 8.03
C GLY A 125 0.47 -15.96 7.43
N PRO A 126 -0.77 -15.84 6.93
CA PRO A 126 -1.30 -14.61 6.31
C PRO A 126 -1.52 -13.48 7.34
N LEU A 127 -1.90 -12.29 6.86
CA LEU A 127 -2.04 -11.08 7.68
C LEU A 127 -3.08 -11.23 8.82
N ASN A 128 -4.12 -12.04 8.60
CA ASN A 128 -5.17 -12.33 9.59
C ASN A 128 -4.76 -13.39 10.65
N HIS A 129 -3.53 -13.92 10.60
CA HIS A 129 -2.97 -14.78 11.66
C HIS A 129 -2.17 -13.97 12.67
N ARG A 130 -2.34 -14.26 13.97
CA ARG A 130 -1.60 -13.63 15.08
C ARG A 130 -0.08 -13.87 15.02
N THR A 131 0.33 -14.93 14.33
CA THR A 131 1.74 -15.31 14.14
C THR A 131 2.42 -14.61 12.97
N THR A 132 1.70 -13.77 12.23
CA THR A 132 2.23 -13.12 11.02
C THR A 132 3.46 -12.25 11.32
N ASN A 133 4.45 -12.30 10.44
CA ASN A 133 5.60 -11.40 10.45
C ASN A 133 5.31 -10.07 9.72
N GLN A 134 4.17 -9.98 9.04
CA GLN A 134 3.77 -8.82 8.27
C GLN A 134 3.22 -7.74 9.21
N ARG A 135 3.40 -6.47 8.83
CA ARG A 135 2.96 -5.33 9.63
C ARG A 135 2.25 -4.31 8.77
N LEU A 136 1.00 -3.97 9.09
CA LEU A 136 0.30 -2.82 8.53
C LEU A 136 0.43 -1.65 9.49
N TYR A 137 1.09 -0.59 9.04
CA TYR A 137 1.17 0.67 9.77
C TYR A 137 0.14 1.66 9.23
N LYS A 138 -0.59 2.30 10.14
CA LYS A 138 -1.26 3.57 9.87
C LYS A 138 -0.26 4.69 10.11
N VAL A 139 -0.13 5.60 9.14
CA VAL A 139 0.84 6.68 9.19
C VAL A 139 0.14 7.99 9.53
N SER A 140 0.61 8.66 10.58
CA SER A 140 0.14 9.98 10.97
C SER A 140 1.18 11.02 10.60
N HIS A 141 0.82 11.94 9.70
CA HIS A 141 1.72 13.00 9.23
C HIS A 141 1.68 14.20 10.16
N LYS A 142 2.84 14.63 10.65
CA LYS A 142 2.97 15.86 11.44
C LYS A 142 2.74 17.05 10.52
N LYS A 143 1.86 17.98 10.91
CA LYS A 143 1.78 19.27 10.23
C LYS A 143 3.09 19.99 10.50
N SER A 144 3.88 20.25 9.46
CA SER A 144 5.05 21.12 9.58
C SER A 144 4.57 22.46 10.13
N ALA A 145 4.89 22.75 11.39
CA ALA A 145 4.76 24.10 11.90
C ALA A 145 5.70 24.97 11.05
N ALA A 146 5.17 26.03 10.45
CA ALA A 146 5.98 26.99 9.73
C ALA A 146 7.05 27.54 10.69
N GLY A 147 8.30 27.10 10.54
CA GLY A 147 9.46 27.70 11.24
C GLY A 147 10.27 26.85 12.21
N SER A 148 10.06 25.53 12.37
CA SER A 148 10.95 24.71 13.20
C SER A 148 11.56 23.53 12.45
N ALA A 149 12.69 23.76 11.79
CA ALA A 149 13.54 22.71 11.26
C ALA A 149 14.48 22.19 12.36
N ALA A 150 14.04 21.17 13.11
CA ALA A 150 14.99 20.25 13.70
C ALA A 150 15.24 19.16 12.66
N ALA A 151 16.47 19.11 12.12
CA ALA A 151 16.82 18.30 10.95
C ALA A 151 16.70 16.76 11.15
N ASP A 152 16.46 16.30 12.39
CA ASP A 152 16.40 14.89 12.76
C ASP A 152 14.99 14.39 13.13
N GLU A 153 13.95 15.23 13.09
CA GLU A 153 12.60 14.79 13.43
C GLU A 153 11.86 14.23 12.20
N LYS A 154 11.47 12.95 12.27
CA LYS A 154 10.64 12.33 11.24
C LYS A 154 9.32 13.09 11.10
N SER A 155 8.91 13.34 9.86
CA SER A 155 7.65 14.02 9.50
C SER A 155 6.41 13.18 9.79
N TYR A 156 6.56 11.95 10.27
CA TYR A 156 5.49 10.99 10.46
C TYR A 156 5.65 10.17 11.74
N GLU A 157 4.55 9.59 12.19
CA GLU A 157 4.46 8.59 13.26
C GLU A 157 3.76 7.33 12.75
N LEU A 158 4.18 6.16 13.24
CA LEU A 158 3.65 4.87 12.84
C LEU A 158 2.85 4.22 13.98
N GLU A 159 1.62 3.83 13.68
CA GLU A 159 0.79 2.98 14.54
C GLU A 159 0.68 1.60 13.88
N ASP A 160 1.19 0.55 14.54
CA ASP A 160 0.97 -0.83 14.09
C ASP A 160 -0.49 -1.23 14.36
N ILE A 161 -1.25 -1.39 13.28
CA ILE A 161 -2.67 -1.76 13.32
C ILE A 161 -2.91 -3.18 12.78
N THR A 162 -1.88 -4.02 12.67
CA THR A 162 -1.99 -5.40 12.16
C THR A 162 -3.02 -6.23 12.91
N TYR A 163 -3.23 -5.93 14.20
CA TYR A 163 -4.22 -6.62 15.02
C TYR A 163 -5.67 -6.47 14.50
N ARG A 164 -5.95 -5.46 13.67
CA ARG A 164 -7.28 -5.22 13.07
C ARG A 164 -7.72 -6.33 12.11
N PHE A 165 -6.79 -7.13 11.60
CA PHE A 165 -7.10 -8.29 10.74
C PHE A 165 -7.45 -9.55 11.55
N TRP A 166 -7.21 -9.54 12.86
CA TRP A 166 -7.44 -10.71 13.70
C TRP A 166 -8.87 -10.67 14.23
N ARG A 167 -9.63 -11.74 13.98
CA ARG A 167 -10.93 -11.89 14.62
C ARG A 167 -10.74 -11.93 16.14
N SER A 168 -11.60 -11.23 16.87
CA SER A 168 -11.73 -11.46 18.31
C SER A 168 -12.31 -12.86 18.48
N SER A 169 -11.61 -13.72 19.23
CA SER A 169 -12.16 -15.00 19.68
C SER A 169 -13.18 -14.73 20.79
N SER A 170 -14.29 -14.07 20.47
CA SER A 170 -15.44 -13.99 21.35
C SER A 170 -16.68 -14.28 20.51
N LEU A 171 -17.08 -15.55 20.54
CA LEU A 171 -18.42 -16.10 20.36
C LEU A 171 -18.29 -17.63 20.26
N SER A 172 -17.81 -18.25 21.34
CA SER A 172 -18.35 -19.54 21.75
C SER A 172 -19.61 -19.23 22.56
N LEU A 173 -20.73 -19.03 21.86
CA LEU A 173 -22.06 -19.23 22.44
C LEU A 173 -22.42 -20.70 22.29
#